data_AF-A0AAJ3EEL9-F1
#
_entry.id   AF-A0AAJ3EEL9-F1
#
_cell.length_a   1.000
_cell.length_b   1.000
_cell.length_c   1.000
_cell.angle_alpha   90.00
_cell.angle_beta   90.00
_cell.angle_gamma   90.00
#
_symmetry.space_group_name_H-M   'P 1'
#
loop_
_entity.id
_entity.type
_entity.pdbx_description
1 polymer ?
#
loop_
_entity_poly.entity_id
_entity_poly.type
_entity_poly.pdbx_seq_one_letter_code
_entity_poly.pdbx_strand_id
1 'polypeptide(L)'
;MFVQLIKDSSVAKPSSAAPTPPDAYQRLAIRVQKVINSTNAQKNKAALIFRLPEEPEDEWARLLEEIAENDNVTLAYRDDGGVQIFWVVPKED
;
A
#
# COMPACT_ATOMS: atom_id res chain seq x y z
N MET A 1 14.63 -2.74 -54.00
CA MET A 1 15.08 -3.82 -53.10
C MET A 1 15.52 -3.14 -51.81
N PHE A 2 14.78 -3.42 -50.72
CA PHE A 2 14.95 -3.06 -49.30
C PHE A 2 15.23 -1.60 -48.91
N VAL A 3 14.16 -0.90 -48.52
CA VAL A 3 14.21 0.30 -47.66
C VAL A 3 14.00 -0.18 -46.23
N GLN A 4 15.03 -0.10 -45.37
CA GLN A 4 14.90 -0.45 -43.96
C GLN A 4 14.16 0.67 -43.24
N LEU A 5 12.94 0.38 -42.79
CA LEU A 5 12.06 1.26 -42.04
C LEU A 5 12.69 1.61 -40.69
N ILE A 6 12.95 2.89 -40.46
CA ILE A 6 13.34 3.43 -39.16
C ILE A 6 12.06 3.44 -38.31
N LYS A 7 11.95 2.49 -37.37
CA LYS A 7 10.91 2.50 -36.34
C LYS A 7 11.36 3.45 -35.23
N ASP A 8 11.01 4.72 -35.36
CA ASP A 8 10.91 5.60 -34.21
C ASP A 8 9.61 5.27 -33.47
N SER A 9 9.71 4.97 -32.17
CA SER A 9 8.63 5.17 -31.20
C SER A 9 9.22 5.14 -29.79
N SER A 10 9.65 6.32 -29.39
CA SER A 10 9.79 6.75 -28.00
C SER A 10 8.52 6.50 -27.19
N VAL A 11 8.65 5.80 -26.05
CA VAL A 11 8.32 6.36 -24.73
C VAL A 11 8.69 5.34 -23.64
N ALA A 12 9.89 5.50 -23.09
CA ALA A 12 10.10 5.09 -21.72
C ALA A 12 9.30 6.08 -20.85
N LYS A 13 8.31 5.59 -20.10
CA LYS A 13 7.89 6.25 -18.86
C LYS A 13 8.76 5.68 -17.74
N PRO A 14 9.91 6.28 -17.37
CA PRO A 14 10.23 6.26 -15.97
C PRO A 14 9.13 7.08 -15.32
N SER A 15 8.21 6.42 -14.59
CA SER A 15 7.40 7.12 -13.61
C SER A 15 8.39 7.93 -12.79
N SER A 16 8.31 9.25 -12.91
CA SER A 16 9.15 10.17 -12.17
C SER A 16 8.70 10.11 -10.72
N ALA A 17 9.03 9.01 -10.03
CA ALA A 17 9.06 8.97 -8.59
C ALA A 17 10.14 9.98 -8.19
N ALA A 18 9.72 11.22 -7.95
CA ALA A 18 10.52 12.11 -7.12
C ALA A 18 10.89 11.29 -5.87
N PRO A 19 12.15 11.34 -5.40
CA PRO A 19 12.54 10.58 -4.21
C PRO A 19 11.59 10.99 -3.09
N THR A 20 10.66 10.09 -2.77
CA THR A 20 9.71 10.31 -1.70
C THR A 20 10.55 10.53 -0.45
N PRO A 21 10.42 11.67 0.24
CA PRO A 21 11.19 11.89 1.44
C PRO A 21 10.91 10.73 2.39
N PRO A 22 11.93 10.12 3.03
CA PRO A 22 11.74 8.96 3.90
C PRO A 22 10.70 9.19 5.01
N ASP A 23 10.45 10.46 5.34
CA ASP A 23 9.40 10.91 6.25
C ASP A 23 7.96 10.57 5.77
N ALA A 24 7.67 10.54 4.46
CA ALA A 24 6.30 10.30 3.99
C ALA A 24 5.84 8.86 4.24
N TYR A 25 6.65 7.87 3.87
CA TYR A 25 6.37 6.46 4.17
C TYR A 25 6.30 6.23 5.69
N GLN A 26 7.23 6.81 6.45
CA GLN A 26 7.24 6.64 7.90
C GLN A 26 6.02 7.26 8.59
N ARG A 27 5.56 8.44 8.17
CA ARG A 27 4.32 9.05 8.67
C ARG A 27 3.10 8.21 8.33
N LEU A 28 3.03 7.71 7.10
CA LEU A 28 1.98 6.79 6.65
C LEU A 28 1.96 5.53 7.52
N ALA A 29 3.10 4.86 7.69
CA ALA A 29 3.23 3.64 8.51
C ALA A 29 2.82 3.89 9.97
N ILE A 30 3.29 4.99 10.58
CA ILE A 30 2.90 5.36 11.96
C ILE A 30 1.39 5.56 12.07
N ARG A 31 0.75 6.21 11.09
CA ARG A 31 -0.70 6.43 11.08
C ARG A 31 -1.44 5.11 11.00
N VAL A 32 -1.10 4.25 10.05
CA VAL A 32 -1.75 2.94 9.88
C VAL A 32 -1.54 2.06 11.11
N GLN A 33 -0.32 2.04 11.67
CA GLN A 33 -0.02 1.32 12.91
C GLN A 33 -0.89 1.79 14.08
N LYS A 34 -1.13 3.10 14.22
CA LYS A 34 -2.04 3.64 15.24
C LYS A 34 -3.48 3.14 15.06
N VAL A 35 -3.96 3.03 13.82
CA VAL A 35 -5.30 2.49 13.54
C VAL A 35 -5.37 1.01 13.93
N ILE A 36 -4.39 0.21 13.48
CA ILE A 36 -4.29 -1.22 13.78
C ILE A 36 -4.19 -1.47 15.30
N ASN A 37 -3.43 -0.65 16.02
CA ASN A 37 -3.25 -0.78 17.47
C ASN A 37 -4.37 -0.13 18.31
N SER A 38 -5.38 0.47 17.69
CA SER A 38 -6.51 1.02 18.43
C SER A 38 -7.27 -0.09 19.17
N THR A 39 -7.82 0.23 20.35
CA THR A 39 -8.57 -0.73 21.17
C THR A 39 -9.69 -1.42 20.38
N ASN A 40 -10.40 -0.67 19.53
CA ASN A 40 -11.48 -1.21 18.71
C ASN A 40 -10.92 -2.20 17.66
N ALA A 41 -9.82 -1.83 17.00
CA ALA A 41 -9.24 -2.67 15.96
C ALA A 41 -8.65 -3.96 16.54
N GLN A 42 -7.94 -3.87 17.66
CA GLN A 42 -7.41 -5.02 18.39
C GLN A 42 -8.50 -5.93 18.95
N LYS A 43 -9.63 -5.38 19.41
CA LYS A 43 -10.78 -6.16 19.89
C LYS A 43 -11.48 -6.90 18.75
N ASN A 44 -11.69 -6.23 17.62
CA ASN A 44 -12.42 -6.78 16.47
C ASN A 44 -11.52 -7.61 15.54
N LYS A 45 -10.20 -7.57 15.76
CA LYS A 45 -9.19 -8.11 14.85
C LYS A 45 -9.36 -7.62 13.42
N ALA A 46 -9.74 -6.35 13.29
CA ALA A 46 -10.00 -5.71 12.02
C ALA A 46 -9.79 -4.19 12.09
N ALA A 47 -9.26 -3.60 11.02
CA ALA A 47 -9.07 -2.16 10.88
C ALA A 47 -9.54 -1.69 9.51
N LEU A 48 -10.28 -0.59 9.46
CA LEU A 48 -10.59 0.10 8.20
C LEU A 48 -9.64 1.28 8.05
N ILE A 49 -8.86 1.29 6.97
CA ILE A 49 -7.91 2.36 6.68
C ILE A 49 -8.21 2.98 5.31
N PHE A 50 -8.00 4.29 5.22
CA PHE A 50 -8.06 5.06 3.98
C PHE A 50 -6.70 5.70 3.73
N ARG A 51 -6.31 5.79 2.46
CA ARG A 51 -5.19 6.63 2.02
C ARG A 51 -5.57 8.10 2.18
N LEU A 52 -4.67 8.92 2.69
CA LEU A 52 -4.86 10.37 2.72
C LEU A 52 -4.48 11.00 1.37
N PRO A 53 -5.09 12.12 0.96
CA PRO A 53 -4.77 12.79 -0.32
C PRO A 53 -3.30 13.19 -0.46
N GLU A 54 -2.62 13.50 0.65
CA GLU A 54 -1.22 13.87 0.71
C GLU A 54 -0.24 12.68 0.73
N GLU A 55 -0.74 11.45 0.86
CA GLU A 55 0.09 10.25 0.90
C GLU A 55 0.39 9.75 -0.52
N PRO A 56 1.66 9.48 -0.84
CA PRO A 56 2.04 8.92 -2.14
C PRO A 56 1.38 7.56 -2.38
N GLU A 57 0.86 7.36 -3.59
CA GLU A 57 0.20 6.11 -3.98
C GLU A 57 1.14 4.91 -3.93
N ASP A 58 2.38 5.09 -4.38
CA ASP A 58 3.39 4.04 -4.40
C ASP A 58 3.74 3.57 -2.97
N GLU A 59 3.88 4.49 -2.02
CA GLU A 59 4.14 4.15 -0.61
C GLU A 59 2.93 3.51 0.07
N TRP A 60 1.72 3.95 -0.30
CA TRP A 60 0.49 3.32 0.15
C TRP A 60 0.39 1.87 -0.33
N ALA A 61 0.64 1.64 -1.63
CA ALA A 61 0.63 0.30 -2.21
C ALA A 61 1.69 -0.60 -1.56
N ARG A 62 2.92 -0.08 -1.40
CA ARG A 62 4.01 -0.77 -0.71
C ARG A 62 3.64 -1.17 0.72
N LEU A 63 3.06 -0.25 1.51
CA LEU A 63 2.67 -0.56 2.88
C LEU A 63 1.61 -1.68 2.92
N LEU A 64 0.63 -1.64 2.02
CA LEU A 64 -0.39 -2.70 1.95
C LEU A 64 0.22 -4.05 1.56
N GLU A 65 1.19 -4.07 0.63
CA GLU A 65 1.92 -5.27 0.25
C GLU A 65 2.66 -5.86 1.45
N GLU A 66 3.44 -5.05 2.17
CA GLU A 66 4.17 -5.46 3.38
C GLU A 66 3.22 -5.99 4.49
N ILE A 67 2.02 -5.42 4.62
CA ILE A 67 1.00 -5.92 5.55
C ILE A 67 0.47 -7.29 5.09
N ALA A 68 0.21 -7.45 3.79
CA ALA A 68 -0.32 -8.67 3.18
C ALA A 68 0.69 -9.82 3.14
N GLU A 69 1.99 -9.55 3.26
CA GLU A 69 3.04 -10.59 3.42
C GLU A 69 2.85 -11.44 4.70
N ASN A 70 2.07 -10.96 5.67
CA ASN A 70 1.76 -11.71 6.88
C ASN A 70 0.61 -12.70 6.60
N ASP A 71 0.89 -14.01 6.64
CA ASP A 71 -0.08 -15.09 6.37
C ASP A 71 -1.35 -15.03 7.23
N ASN A 72 -1.27 -14.44 8.42
CA ASN A 72 -2.40 -14.28 9.34
C ASN A 72 -3.22 -13.02 9.07
N VAL A 73 -2.92 -12.26 8.00
CA VAL A 73 -3.59 -11.02 7.62
C VAL A 73 -4.36 -11.20 6.30
N THR A 74 -5.52 -10.55 6.20
CA THR A 74 -6.30 -10.51 4.97
C THR A 74 -6.71 -9.07 4.68
N LEU A 75 -6.48 -8.62 3.44
CA LEU A 75 -6.89 -7.31 2.94
C LEU A 75 -8.13 -7.44 2.07
N ALA A 76 -9.13 -6.60 2.32
CA ALA A 76 -10.32 -6.45 1.49
C ALA A 76 -10.45 -4.99 1.02
N TYR A 77 -10.30 -4.79 -0.29
CA TYR A 77 -10.46 -3.49 -0.95
C TYR A 77 -11.95 -3.18 -1.11
N ARG A 78 -12.34 -1.95 -0.78
CA ARG A 78 -13.72 -1.46 -0.83
C ARG A 78 -13.91 -0.45 -1.96
N ASP A 79 -15.14 -0.35 -2.47
CA ASP A 79 -15.50 0.60 -3.53
C ASP A 79 -15.39 2.07 -3.10
N ASP A 80 -15.37 2.34 -1.79
CA ASP A 80 -15.19 3.67 -1.20
C ASP A 80 -13.71 4.10 -1.11
N GLY A 81 -12.78 3.31 -1.66
CA GLY A 81 -11.34 3.57 -1.59
C GLY A 81 -10.70 3.19 -0.25
N GLY A 82 -11.47 2.62 0.68
CA GLY A 82 -10.97 2.05 1.92
C GLY A 82 -10.39 0.64 1.73
N VAL A 83 -9.47 0.27 2.61
CA VAL A 83 -8.96 -1.10 2.74
C VAL A 83 -9.28 -1.60 4.14
N GLN A 84 -10.04 -2.68 4.19
CA GLN A 84 -10.38 -3.37 5.42
C GLN A 84 -9.33 -4.47 5.65
N ILE A 85 -8.58 -4.34 6.73
CA ILE A 85 -7.60 -5.31 7.20
C ILE A 85 -8.27 -6.20 8.22
N PHE A 86 -8.07 -7.52 8.12
CA PHE A 86 -8.44 -8.51 9.13
C PHE A 86 -7.20 -9.28 9.54
N TRP A 87 -7.12 -9.73 10.78
CA TRP A 87 -6.03 -10.62 11.20
C TRP A 87 -6.48 -11.67 12.20
N VAL A 88 -5.74 -12.76 12.28
CA VAL A 88 -5.86 -13.75 13.36
C VAL A 88 -4.64 -13.62 14.25
N VAL A 89 -4.84 -13.69 15.58
CA VAL A 89 -3.72 -13.80 16.52
C VAL A 89 -3.37 -15.28 16.61
N PRO A 90 -2.18 -15.71 16.15
CA PRO A 90 -1.73 -17.07 16.34
C PRO A 90 -1.76 -17.39 17.84
N LYS A 91 -2.27 -18.56 18.21
CA LYS A 91 -2.08 -19.04 19.57
C LYS A 91 -0.61 -19.43 19.69
N GLU A 92 0.09 -18.82 20.64
CA GLU A 92 1.38 -19.35 21.09
C GLU A 92 1.05 -20.68 21.79
N ASP A 93 1.60 -21.79 21.27
CA ASP A 93 1.56 -23.12 21.91
C ASP A 93 2.46 -23.15 23.16
#